data_AF-A0A7S3TEE4-F1
#
_entry.id   AF-A0A7S3TEE4-F1
#
_cell.length_a   1.000
_cell.length_b   1.000
_cell.length_c   1.000
_cell.angle_alpha   90.00
_cell.angle_beta   90.00
_cell.angle_gamma   90.00
#
_symmetry.space_group_name_H-M   'P 1'
#
loop_
_entity.id
_entity.type
_entity.pdbx_description
1 polymer ?
#
loop_
_entity_poly.entity_id
_entity_poly.type
_entity_poly.pdbx_seq_one_letter_code
_entity_poly.pdbx_strand_id
1 'polypeptide(L)'
;GSSPSSPSDTLYVQLAAWRFEQARASRTAPEAALKEGVLRALAETAPESAEAVLGVEGVGVTKIAAEEIACLVRQWRASVEAEEALALSAEAAALCERRPDLSLTAIRHCLEHQRGLKRDGLLDRSDHLLAAVLAVPAVSLTPPSRAASKAARKARGNSERLLGLGSVWPRASTGHGLGPGGVYHARSSQASRDPQALLPVGPAA
;
A
#
# COMPACT_ATOMS: atom_id res chain seq x y z
N GLY A 1 3.78 33.71 4.82
CA GLY A 1 3.99 32.31 5.21
C GLY A 1 3.14 31.47 4.30
N SER A 2 3.77 30.56 3.57
CA SER A 2 3.11 29.62 2.66
C SER A 2 3.69 28.25 2.99
N SER A 3 2.85 27.32 3.42
CA SER A 3 3.25 25.91 3.51
C SER A 3 3.62 25.42 2.11
N PRO A 4 4.61 24.52 1.93
CA PRO A 4 4.76 23.80 0.67
C PRO A 4 3.53 22.90 0.49
N SER A 5 2.55 23.37 -0.27
CA SER A 5 1.17 22.85 -0.28
C SER A 5 0.88 21.84 -1.39
N SER A 6 1.92 21.29 -2.02
CA SER A 6 1.90 20.09 -2.87
C SER A 6 3.34 19.72 -3.27
N PRO A 7 3.61 18.47 -3.69
CA PRO A 7 4.90 18.13 -4.31
C PRO A 7 5.21 19.04 -5.51
N SER A 8 4.24 19.37 -6.36
CA SER A 8 4.43 20.30 -7.49
C SER A 8 4.87 21.71 -7.07
N ASP A 9 4.49 22.19 -5.87
CA ASP A 9 4.94 23.50 -5.37
C ASP A 9 6.45 23.52 -5.12
N THR A 10 7.04 22.40 -4.65
CA THR A 10 8.48 22.33 -4.39
C THR A 10 9.29 22.22 -5.68
N LEU A 11 8.79 21.49 -6.69
CA LEU A 11 9.37 21.48 -8.03
C LEU A 11 9.32 22.87 -8.68
N TYR A 12 8.18 23.56 -8.59
CA TYR A 12 8.03 24.92 -9.10
C TYR A 12 9.07 25.88 -8.49
N VAL A 13 9.32 25.82 -7.17
CA VAL A 13 10.34 26.64 -6.50
C VAL A 13 11.75 26.34 -7.03
N GLN A 14 12.11 25.08 -7.25
CA GLN A 14 13.41 24.71 -7.80
C GLN A 14 13.59 25.18 -9.26
N LEU A 15 12.56 25.01 -10.11
CA LEU A 15 12.59 25.50 -11.49
C LEU A 15 12.64 27.03 -11.56
N ALA A 16 11.97 27.72 -10.63
CA ALA A 16 12.05 29.18 -10.51
C ALA A 16 13.46 29.64 -10.12
N ALA A 17 14.14 28.93 -9.21
CA ALA A 17 15.53 29.20 -8.84
C ALA A 17 16.48 29.01 -10.05
N TRP A 18 16.37 27.88 -10.76
CA TRP A 18 17.12 27.61 -11.99
C TRP A 18 16.90 28.71 -13.05
N ARG A 19 15.66 29.21 -13.22
CA ARG A 19 15.35 30.35 -14.11
C ARG A 19 16.16 31.60 -13.74
N PHE A 20 16.28 31.92 -12.45
CA PHE A 20 17.07 33.07 -12.00
C PHE A 20 18.57 32.89 -12.24
N GLU A 21 19.10 31.68 -12.06
CA GLU A 21 20.51 31.37 -12.35
C GLU A 21 20.82 31.50 -13.84
N GLN A 22 19.97 30.95 -14.71
CA GLN A 22 20.12 31.05 -16.17
C GLN A 22 20.00 32.49 -16.69
N ALA A 23 19.04 33.26 -16.16
CA ALA A 23 18.90 34.68 -16.46
C ALA A 23 20.14 35.49 -16.03
N ARG A 24 20.70 35.19 -14.85
CA ARG A 24 21.94 35.79 -14.35
C ARG A 24 23.15 35.45 -15.23
N ALA A 25 23.29 34.20 -15.65
CA ALA A 25 24.37 33.74 -16.53
C ALA A 25 24.28 34.40 -17.91
N SER A 26 23.06 34.51 -18.46
CA SER A 26 22.78 35.08 -19.78
C SER A 26 22.68 36.61 -19.79
N ARG A 27 22.66 37.27 -18.62
CA ARG A 27 22.38 38.71 -18.43
C ARG A 27 21.04 39.16 -19.03
N THR A 28 20.03 38.29 -18.96
CA THR A 28 18.67 38.54 -19.46
C THR A 28 17.68 38.68 -18.32
N ALA A 29 16.44 39.11 -18.62
CA ALA A 29 15.35 39.04 -17.65
C ALA A 29 14.92 37.57 -17.42
N PRO A 30 14.50 37.18 -16.20
CA PRO A 30 14.02 35.82 -15.91
C PRO A 30 12.95 35.32 -16.89
N GLU A 31 11.98 36.18 -17.23
CA GLU A 31 10.88 35.87 -18.15
C GLU A 31 11.34 35.57 -19.59
N ALA A 32 12.52 36.08 -19.99
CA ALA A 32 13.13 35.80 -21.29
C ALA A 32 13.88 34.45 -21.30
N ALA A 33 14.27 33.93 -20.13
CA ALA A 33 14.84 32.59 -20.00
C ALA A 33 13.73 31.53 -19.91
N LEU A 34 12.67 31.78 -19.11
CA LEU A 34 11.52 30.87 -19.00
C LEU A 34 10.26 31.62 -18.53
N LYS A 35 9.18 31.52 -19.31
CA LYS A 35 7.90 32.18 -18.99
C LYS A 35 7.21 31.52 -17.79
N GLU A 36 6.46 32.32 -17.05
CA GLU A 36 5.77 31.90 -15.82
C GLU A 36 4.75 30.78 -16.05
N GLY A 37 3.94 30.85 -17.12
CA GLY A 37 3.02 29.76 -17.48
C GLY A 37 3.72 28.45 -17.82
N VAL A 38 4.92 28.52 -18.41
CA VAL A 38 5.73 27.35 -18.75
C VAL A 38 6.35 26.72 -17.50
N LEU A 39 6.85 27.53 -16.55
CA LEU A 39 7.31 27.04 -15.25
C LEU A 39 6.24 26.22 -14.54
N ARG A 40 5.00 26.72 -14.53
CA ARG A 40 3.87 26.00 -13.93
C ARG A 40 3.55 24.71 -14.69
N ALA A 41 3.48 24.76 -16.02
CA ALA A 41 3.26 23.56 -16.84
C ALA A 41 4.35 22.49 -16.61
N LEU A 42 5.62 22.89 -16.48
CA LEU A 42 6.73 21.98 -16.16
C LEU A 42 6.62 21.39 -14.75
N ALA A 43 6.19 22.18 -13.76
CA ALA A 43 5.99 21.71 -12.38
C ALA A 43 4.76 20.78 -12.23
N GLU A 44 3.73 20.97 -13.06
CA GLU A 44 2.53 20.12 -13.10
C GLU A 44 2.77 18.82 -13.87
N THR A 45 3.46 18.87 -15.03
CA THR A 45 3.72 17.70 -15.88
C THR A 45 4.95 16.89 -15.46
N ALA A 46 5.89 17.50 -14.73
CA ALA A 46 7.14 16.90 -14.26
C ALA A 46 7.86 16.01 -15.31
N PRO A 47 8.27 16.58 -16.47
CA PRO A 47 8.90 15.83 -17.56
C PRO A 47 10.35 15.44 -17.24
N GLU A 48 10.66 14.15 -17.36
CA GLU A 48 11.96 13.56 -17.00
C GLU A 48 12.97 13.45 -18.16
N SER A 49 12.61 13.88 -19.37
CA SER A 49 13.49 13.85 -20.55
C SER A 49 13.53 15.20 -21.26
N ALA A 50 14.67 15.56 -21.86
CA ALA A 50 14.77 16.78 -22.65
C ALA A 50 13.74 16.85 -23.80
N GLU A 51 13.37 15.71 -24.37
CA GLU A 51 12.33 15.62 -25.41
C GLU A 51 10.94 15.97 -24.86
N ALA A 52 10.60 15.48 -23.67
CA ALA A 52 9.35 15.84 -23.00
C ALA A 52 9.33 17.32 -22.57
N VAL A 53 10.46 17.86 -22.10
CA VAL A 53 10.62 19.30 -21.80
C VAL A 53 10.42 20.16 -23.05
N LEU A 54 11.05 19.79 -24.18
CA LEU A 54 10.90 20.49 -25.46
C LEU A 54 9.49 20.36 -26.06
N GLY A 55 8.73 19.32 -25.69
CA GLY A 55 7.33 19.14 -26.04
C GLY A 55 6.35 20.05 -25.28
N VAL A 56 6.79 20.76 -24.24
CA VAL A 56 5.93 21.70 -23.50
C VAL A 56 5.68 22.96 -24.33
N GLU A 57 4.41 23.32 -24.50
CA GLU A 57 4.01 24.45 -25.33
C GLU A 57 4.65 25.76 -24.86
N GLY A 58 5.27 26.49 -25.80
CA GLY A 58 5.87 27.79 -25.53
C GLY A 58 7.17 27.78 -24.72
N VAL A 59 7.79 26.61 -24.48
CA VAL A 59 8.99 26.48 -23.64
C VAL A 59 10.19 27.28 -24.16
N GLY A 60 10.46 27.23 -25.47
CA GLY A 60 11.46 28.09 -26.12
C GLY A 60 12.93 27.88 -25.71
N VAL A 61 13.26 26.88 -24.89
CA VAL A 61 14.61 26.63 -24.38
C VAL A 61 15.50 25.88 -25.39
N THR A 62 16.82 25.95 -25.19
CA THR A 62 17.79 25.14 -25.94
C THR A 62 17.75 23.67 -25.48
N LYS A 63 18.26 22.75 -26.30
CA LYS A 63 18.36 21.32 -25.92
C LYS A 63 19.22 21.09 -24.65
N ILE A 64 20.23 21.93 -24.42
CA ILE A 64 21.09 21.85 -23.22
C ILE A 64 20.26 22.22 -21.98
N ALA A 65 19.59 23.37 -22.02
CA ALA A 65 18.69 23.81 -20.95
C ALA A 65 17.52 22.82 -20.71
N ALA A 66 17.01 22.17 -21.75
CA ALA A 66 15.99 21.13 -21.62
C ALA A 66 16.51 19.89 -20.86
N GLU A 67 17.76 19.48 -21.07
CA GLU A 67 18.36 18.37 -20.31
C GLU A 67 18.70 18.76 -18.87
N GLU A 68 19.10 20.01 -18.62
CA GLU A 68 19.26 20.52 -17.24
C GLU A 68 17.94 20.49 -16.46
N ILE A 69 16.85 20.98 -17.07
CA ILE A 69 15.49 20.93 -16.50
C ILE A 69 15.08 19.47 -16.24
N ALA A 70 15.24 18.58 -17.22
CA ALA A 70 14.91 17.16 -17.06
C ALA A 70 15.74 16.49 -15.95
N CYS A 71 17.02 16.85 -15.81
CA CYS A 71 17.88 16.38 -14.74
C CYS A 71 17.41 16.86 -13.36
N LEU A 72 17.04 18.14 -13.24
CA LEU A 72 16.45 18.72 -12.02
C LEU A 72 15.15 18.01 -11.64
N VAL A 73 14.24 17.77 -12.58
CA VAL A 73 12.99 17.03 -12.35
C VAL A 73 13.25 15.61 -11.82
N ARG A 74 14.21 14.88 -12.43
CA ARG A 74 14.59 13.53 -11.98
C ARG A 74 15.19 13.55 -10.55
N GLN A 75 16.05 14.51 -10.23
CA GLN A 75 16.64 14.67 -8.88
C GLN A 75 15.59 15.02 -7.82
N TRP A 76 14.66 15.92 -8.17
CA TRP A 76 13.52 16.28 -7.34
C TRP A 76 12.64 15.05 -7.06
N ARG A 77 12.27 14.28 -8.08
CA ARG A 77 11.44 13.07 -7.89
C ARG A 77 12.14 12.03 -7.02
N ALA A 78 13.42 11.77 -7.26
CA ALA A 78 14.21 10.85 -6.43
C ALA A 78 14.28 11.30 -4.96
N SER A 79 14.26 12.61 -4.70
CA SER A 79 14.24 13.17 -3.34
C SER A 79 12.87 12.96 -2.67
N VAL A 80 11.77 13.19 -3.39
CA VAL A 80 10.40 12.93 -2.91
C VAL A 80 10.19 11.43 -2.63
N GLU A 81 10.66 10.55 -3.51
CA GLU A 81 10.61 9.10 -3.32
C GLU A 81 11.46 8.65 -2.12
N ALA A 82 12.63 9.26 -1.89
CA ALA A 82 13.46 8.97 -0.73
C ALA A 82 12.78 9.41 0.59
N GLU A 83 12.09 10.56 0.61
CA GLU A 83 11.29 11.00 1.76
C GLU A 83 10.07 10.07 2.00
N GLU A 84 9.35 9.66 0.95
CA GLU A 84 8.24 8.70 1.08
C GLU A 84 8.73 7.33 1.58
N ALA A 85 9.87 6.85 1.07
CA ALA A 85 10.51 5.60 1.50
C ALA A 85 10.96 5.66 2.96
N LEU A 86 11.57 6.77 3.39
CA LEU A 86 11.97 6.98 4.79
C LEU A 86 10.74 6.97 5.71
N ALA A 87 9.67 7.71 5.35
CA ALA A 87 8.42 7.72 6.11
C ALA A 87 7.78 6.32 6.19
N LEU A 88 7.72 5.58 5.08
CA LEU A 88 7.20 4.22 5.02
C LEU A 88 8.02 3.25 5.89
N SER A 89 9.35 3.39 5.91
CA SER A 89 10.24 2.58 6.76
C SER A 89 10.01 2.86 8.26
N ALA A 90 9.75 4.12 8.63
CA ALA A 90 9.44 4.51 10.00
C ALA A 90 8.06 4.00 10.46
N GLU A 91 7.03 4.08 9.60
CA GLU A 91 5.71 3.47 9.84
C GLU A 91 5.82 1.96 10.03
N ALA A 92 6.60 1.29 9.18
CA ALA A 92 6.84 -0.15 9.25
C ALA A 92 7.58 -0.55 10.54
N ALA A 93 8.62 0.20 10.94
CA ALA A 93 9.32 0.00 12.21
C ALA A 93 8.39 0.15 13.43
N ALA A 94 7.58 1.21 13.46
CA ALA A 94 6.61 1.43 14.53
C ALA A 94 5.53 0.33 14.61
N LEU A 95 5.16 -0.30 13.48
CA LEU A 95 4.31 -1.49 13.47
C LEU A 95 5.03 -2.71 14.05
N CYS A 96 6.31 -2.96 13.70
CA CYS A 96 7.11 -4.05 14.24
C CYS A 96 7.28 -3.95 15.77
N GLU A 97 7.54 -2.75 16.31
CA GLU A 97 7.65 -2.52 17.75
C GLU A 97 6.34 -2.80 18.48
N ARG A 98 5.22 -2.31 17.94
CA ARG A 98 3.89 -2.48 18.55
C ARG A 98 3.33 -3.90 18.41
N ARG A 99 3.72 -4.62 17.35
CA ARG A 99 3.16 -5.92 16.96
C ARG A 99 4.24 -6.82 16.32
N PRO A 100 5.18 -7.36 17.12
CA PRO A 100 6.26 -8.24 16.64
C PRO A 100 5.75 -9.61 16.16
N ASP A 101 4.46 -9.92 16.31
CA ASP A 101 3.83 -11.15 15.80
C ASP A 101 3.42 -11.08 14.32
N LEU A 102 3.53 -9.92 13.67
CA LEU A 102 3.13 -9.73 12.28
C LEU A 102 4.21 -10.21 11.30
N SER A 103 3.78 -10.86 10.23
CA SER A 103 4.63 -11.13 9.07
C SER A 103 4.81 -9.86 8.22
N LEU A 104 5.88 -9.81 7.41
CA LEU A 104 6.12 -8.73 6.45
C LEU A 104 4.92 -8.50 5.51
N THR A 105 4.20 -9.55 5.11
CA THR A 105 2.97 -9.45 4.32
C THR A 105 1.84 -8.76 5.09
N ALA A 106 1.70 -9.04 6.39
CA ALA A 106 0.69 -8.39 7.23
C ALA A 106 1.05 -6.92 7.51
N ILE A 107 2.33 -6.61 7.71
CA ILE A 107 2.84 -5.23 7.82
C ILE A 107 2.55 -4.47 6.53
N ARG A 108 2.87 -5.03 5.35
CA ARG A 108 2.57 -4.42 4.05
C ARG A 108 1.07 -4.12 3.89
N HIS A 109 0.19 -5.09 4.15
CA HIS A 109 -1.26 -4.86 4.05
C HIS A 109 -1.80 -3.82 5.05
N CYS A 110 -1.21 -3.72 6.25
CA CYS A 110 -1.54 -2.64 7.19
C CYS A 110 -1.15 -1.26 6.65
N LEU A 111 0.04 -1.13 6.05
CA LEU A 111 0.53 0.13 5.46
C LEU A 111 -0.28 0.50 4.20
N GLU A 112 -0.58 -0.47 3.33
CA GLU A 112 -1.49 -0.31 2.18
C GLU A 112 -2.84 0.26 2.64
N HIS A 113 -3.45 -0.35 3.67
CA HIS A 113 -4.73 0.10 4.21
C HIS A 113 -4.64 1.49 4.86
N GLN A 114 -3.59 1.79 5.64
CA GLN A 114 -3.39 3.10 6.26
C GLN A 114 -3.22 4.21 5.23
N ARG A 115 -2.58 3.92 4.10
CA ARG A 115 -2.36 4.86 2.99
C ARG A 115 -3.49 4.86 1.95
N GLY A 116 -4.59 4.15 2.20
CA GLY A 116 -5.75 4.06 1.28
C GLY A 116 -5.43 3.38 -0.07
N LEU A 117 -4.34 2.62 -0.13
CA LEU A 117 -3.90 1.93 -1.34
C LEU A 117 -4.72 0.67 -1.57
N LYS A 118 -4.85 0.28 -2.84
CA LYS A 118 -5.34 -1.05 -3.20
C LYS A 118 -4.35 -2.11 -2.71
N ARG A 119 -4.85 -3.33 -2.53
CA ARG A 119 -4.03 -4.51 -2.22
C ARG A 119 -2.88 -4.62 -3.23
N ASP A 120 -1.67 -4.85 -2.73
CA ASP A 120 -0.42 -4.94 -3.50
C ASP A 120 0.01 -3.62 -4.17
N GLY A 121 -0.70 -2.51 -3.95
CA GLY A 121 -0.40 -1.18 -4.52
C GLY A 121 0.85 -0.49 -3.96
N LEU A 122 1.54 -1.06 -2.96
CA LEU A 122 2.92 -0.68 -2.62
C LEU A 122 3.94 -1.36 -3.53
N LEU A 123 3.65 -2.57 -4.04
CA LEU A 123 4.50 -3.28 -4.99
C LEU A 123 4.44 -2.63 -6.38
N ASP A 124 3.25 -2.16 -6.78
CA ASP A 124 3.03 -1.49 -8.07
C ASP A 124 3.69 -0.10 -8.17
N ARG A 125 4.13 0.50 -7.05
CA ARG A 125 4.66 1.88 -7.01
C ARG A 125 6.16 1.97 -7.28
N SER A 126 7.00 1.21 -6.56
CA SER A 126 8.42 1.06 -6.87
C SER A 126 9.09 -0.03 -6.01
N ASP A 127 10.12 -0.67 -6.56
CA ASP A 127 11.00 -1.60 -5.82
C ASP A 127 11.67 -0.91 -4.61
N HIS A 128 11.84 0.42 -4.68
CA HIS A 128 12.50 1.23 -3.66
C HIS A 128 11.65 1.32 -2.37
N LEU A 129 10.32 1.47 -2.51
CA LEU A 129 9.39 1.44 -1.38
C LEU A 129 9.29 0.04 -0.76
N LEU A 130 9.35 -1.02 -1.58
CA LEU A 130 9.44 -2.39 -1.06
C LEU A 130 10.74 -2.62 -0.29
N ALA A 131 11.87 -2.17 -0.82
CA ALA A 131 13.17 -2.25 -0.16
C ALA A 131 13.17 -1.51 1.19
N ALA A 132 12.49 -0.37 1.30
CA ALA A 132 12.36 0.38 2.55
C ALA A 132 11.59 -0.40 3.64
N VAL A 133 10.53 -1.13 3.29
CA VAL A 133 9.80 -2.02 4.23
C VAL A 133 10.65 -3.24 4.63
N LEU A 134 11.50 -3.74 3.72
CA LEU A 134 12.41 -4.86 3.99
C LEU A 134 13.67 -4.46 4.76
N ALA A 135 14.08 -3.19 4.69
CA ALA A 135 15.24 -2.63 5.39
C ALA A 135 14.98 -2.32 6.87
N VAL A 136 13.72 -2.42 7.34
CA VAL A 136 13.38 -2.34 8.76
C VAL A 136 14.20 -3.41 9.51
N PRO A 137 15.00 -3.03 10.53
CA PRO A 137 15.93 -3.96 11.16
C PRO A 137 15.16 -5.12 11.79
N ALA A 138 15.51 -6.34 11.38
CA ALA A 138 14.82 -7.60 11.68
C ALA A 138 14.99 -8.09 13.14
N VAL A 139 14.96 -7.18 14.12
CA VAL A 139 15.21 -7.44 15.55
C VAL A 139 14.19 -8.41 16.17
N SER A 140 13.05 -8.65 15.52
CA SER A 140 12.00 -9.57 15.98
C SER A 140 11.56 -10.63 14.96
N LEU A 141 12.24 -10.83 13.82
CA LEU A 141 11.90 -11.88 12.84
C LEU A 141 12.46 -13.27 13.20
N THR A 142 12.44 -13.64 14.49
CA THR A 142 12.51 -15.07 14.85
C THR A 142 11.12 -15.67 14.71
N PRO A 143 10.87 -16.59 13.76
CA PRO A 143 9.53 -17.15 13.60
C PRO A 143 9.15 -17.92 14.88
N PRO A 144 7.97 -17.67 15.49
CA PRO A 144 7.55 -18.40 16.66
C PRO A 144 7.43 -19.87 16.29
N SER A 145 8.22 -20.72 16.95
CA SER A 145 8.32 -22.15 16.63
C SER A 145 6.94 -22.79 16.53
N ARG A 146 6.80 -23.91 15.79
CA ARG A 146 5.52 -24.64 15.69
C ARG A 146 4.89 -24.94 17.06
N ALA A 147 5.71 -25.11 18.11
CA ALA A 147 5.26 -25.24 19.48
C ALA A 147 4.65 -23.94 20.04
N ALA A 148 5.31 -22.79 19.89
CA ALA A 148 4.79 -21.48 20.31
C ALA A 148 3.49 -21.11 19.57
N SER A 149 3.43 -21.36 18.26
CA SER A 149 2.21 -21.16 17.46
C SER A 149 1.03 -22.03 17.93
N LYS A 150 1.30 -23.28 18.37
CA LYS A 150 0.29 -24.19 18.93
C LYS A 150 -0.13 -23.75 20.34
N ALA A 151 0.78 -23.25 21.16
CA ALA A 151 0.51 -22.68 22.48
C ALA A 151 -0.37 -21.42 22.37
N ALA A 152 -0.07 -20.50 21.46
CA ALA A 152 -0.85 -19.28 21.23
C ALA A 152 -2.30 -19.58 20.79
N ARG A 153 -2.52 -20.56 19.90
CA ARG A 153 -3.88 -21.01 19.56
C ARG A 153 -4.61 -21.63 20.76
N LYS A 154 -3.92 -22.42 21.59
CA LYS A 154 -4.52 -23.03 22.80
C LYS A 154 -4.86 -21.98 23.86
N ALA A 155 -4.03 -20.95 24.02
CA ALA A 155 -4.30 -19.81 24.90
C ALA A 155 -5.51 -19.00 24.41
N ARG A 156 -5.56 -18.65 23.11
CA ARG A 156 -6.67 -17.88 22.53
C ARG A 156 -8.02 -18.60 22.62
N GLY A 157 -8.06 -19.90 22.33
CA GLY A 157 -9.28 -20.70 22.50
C GLY A 157 -9.73 -20.88 23.95
N ASN A 158 -8.87 -20.64 24.94
CA ASN A 158 -9.22 -20.67 26.36
C ASN A 158 -9.70 -19.31 26.87
N SER A 159 -9.17 -18.20 26.34
CA SER A 159 -9.63 -16.85 26.68
C SER A 159 -10.93 -16.44 25.98
N GLU A 160 -11.16 -16.87 24.73
CA GLU A 160 -12.47 -16.72 24.05
C GLU A 160 -13.59 -17.42 24.83
N ARG A 161 -13.29 -18.54 25.51
CA ARG A 161 -14.23 -19.27 26.36
C ARG A 161 -14.53 -18.61 27.71
N LEU A 162 -13.66 -17.72 28.19
CA LEU A 162 -13.79 -17.05 29.49
C LEU A 162 -14.38 -15.63 29.38
N LEU A 163 -14.33 -15.01 28.21
CA LEU A 163 -14.77 -13.61 28.03
C LEU A 163 -16.14 -13.45 27.34
N GLY A 164 -16.74 -14.51 26.79
CA GLY A 164 -18.11 -14.46 26.25
C GLY A 164 -18.33 -13.49 25.07
N LEU A 165 -17.24 -12.93 24.50
CA LEU A 165 -17.29 -11.96 23.42
C LEU A 165 -17.51 -12.67 22.07
N GLY A 166 -18.79 -12.89 21.76
CA GLY A 166 -19.21 -13.34 20.43
C GLY A 166 -18.93 -12.26 19.38
N SER A 167 -17.85 -12.43 18.63
CA SER A 167 -17.53 -11.62 17.44
C SER A 167 -17.32 -12.55 16.24
N VAL A 168 -18.43 -12.89 15.58
CA VAL A 168 -18.45 -13.76 14.39
C VAL A 168 -17.82 -13.03 13.21
N TRP A 169 -16.55 -13.33 12.93
CA TRP A 169 -15.96 -13.03 11.62
C TRP A 169 -16.38 -14.12 10.62
N PRO A 170 -16.73 -13.76 9.37
CA PRO A 170 -17.24 -14.71 8.40
C PRO A 170 -16.16 -15.74 8.04
N ARG A 171 -16.40 -16.99 8.43
CA ARG A 171 -15.51 -18.11 8.14
C ARG A 171 -15.70 -18.50 6.67
N ALA A 172 -14.76 -18.10 5.82
CA ALA A 172 -14.76 -18.50 4.41
C ALA A 172 -14.76 -20.04 4.31
N SER A 173 -15.86 -20.61 3.84
CA SER A 173 -16.03 -22.05 3.63
C SER A 173 -15.51 -22.44 2.25
N THR A 174 -14.24 -22.83 2.17
CA THR A 174 -13.73 -23.63 1.05
C THR A 174 -13.86 -25.11 1.40
N GLY A 175 -14.71 -25.83 0.64
CA GLY A 175 -14.90 -27.27 0.77
C GLY A 175 -13.89 -28.08 -0.07
N HIS A 176 -13.90 -29.41 0.13
CA HIS A 176 -13.04 -30.44 -0.50
C HIS A 176 -11.53 -30.32 -0.12
N GLY A 177 -10.74 -31.37 0.17
CA GLY A 177 -10.87 -32.82 0.33
C GLY A 177 -9.49 -33.41 0.72
N LEU A 178 -9.25 -34.69 1.02
CA LEU A 178 -10.11 -35.87 1.22
C LEU A 178 -9.30 -36.99 1.95
N GLY A 179 -9.91 -37.70 2.92
CA GLY A 179 -9.46 -39.02 3.42
C GLY A 179 -8.42 -39.07 4.56
N PRO A 180 -8.18 -40.27 5.15
CA PRO A 180 -9.09 -41.42 5.30
C PRO A 180 -9.25 -41.87 6.77
N GLY A 181 -10.31 -42.62 7.08
CA GLY A 181 -10.47 -43.31 8.38
C GLY A 181 -11.70 -42.91 9.20
N GLY A 182 -12.89 -43.28 8.73
CA GLY A 182 -14.15 -43.12 9.47
C GLY A 182 -14.90 -44.43 9.60
N VAL A 183 -14.61 -45.23 10.63
CA VAL A 183 -15.42 -46.39 11.03
C VAL A 183 -15.48 -46.47 12.54
N TYR A 184 -16.55 -45.92 13.13
CA TYR A 184 -17.14 -46.39 14.40
C TYR A 184 -18.63 -46.02 14.42
N HIS A 185 -19.49 -46.94 13.96
CA HIS A 185 -20.92 -46.94 14.24
C HIS A 185 -21.26 -48.03 15.26
N ALA A 186 -21.62 -47.61 16.48
CA ALA A 186 -22.41 -48.32 17.50
C ALA A 186 -22.60 -47.28 18.63
N ARG A 187 -23.78 -46.98 19.17
CA ARG A 187 -25.00 -47.77 19.43
C ARG A 187 -26.18 -46.75 19.45
N SER A 188 -27.32 -46.92 18.78
CA SER A 188 -28.52 -47.71 19.22
C SER A 188 -28.73 -47.72 20.75
N SER A 189 -29.90 -47.39 21.31
CA SER A 189 -31.26 -47.70 20.83
C SER A 189 -32.37 -46.81 21.44
N GLN A 190 -33.49 -46.63 20.70
CA GLN A 190 -34.91 -46.72 21.15
C GLN A 190 -35.47 -45.77 22.27
N ALA A 191 -36.75 -45.40 22.29
CA ALA A 191 -37.86 -45.56 21.32
C ALA A 191 -39.07 -44.67 21.66
N SER A 192 -39.79 -44.20 20.64
CA SER A 192 -41.26 -44.31 20.48
C SER A 192 -41.68 -43.69 19.14
N ARG A 193 -42.08 -44.51 18.17
CA ARG A 193 -43.48 -44.84 17.83
C ARG A 193 -44.17 -43.79 16.93
N ASP A 194 -43.83 -43.93 15.65
CA ASP A 194 -44.67 -43.80 14.44
C ASP A 194 -46.03 -44.56 14.55
N PRO A 195 -46.98 -44.51 13.56
CA PRO A 195 -47.08 -43.63 12.37
C PRO A 195 -48.54 -43.20 11.95
N GLN A 196 -48.65 -42.52 10.79
CA GLN A 196 -49.84 -42.34 9.90
C GLN A 196 -50.99 -41.43 10.39
N ALA A 197 -51.65 -40.61 9.54
CA ALA A 197 -52.09 -40.93 8.18
C ALA A 197 -52.33 -39.72 7.24
N LEU A 198 -52.09 -39.96 5.95
CA LEU A 198 -52.89 -39.55 4.78
C LEU A 198 -53.46 -38.11 4.67
N LEU A 199 -52.91 -37.36 3.71
CA LEU A 199 -53.67 -36.37 2.93
C LEU A 199 -53.39 -36.57 1.44
N PRO A 200 -54.44 -36.77 0.64
CA PRO A 200 -54.47 -36.19 -0.70
C PRO A 200 -55.84 -35.61 -1.11
N VAL A 201 -55.86 -34.99 -2.29
CA VAL A 201 -57.05 -34.61 -3.10
C VAL A 201 -57.81 -33.33 -2.67
N GLY A 202 -57.64 -32.29 -3.50
CA GLY A 202 -58.80 -31.61 -4.11
C GLY A 202 -58.83 -31.91 -5.61
N PRO A 203 -59.68 -31.28 -6.44
CA PRO A 203 -60.82 -30.39 -6.12
C PRO A 203 -62.16 -30.84 -6.77
N ALA A 204 -63.28 -30.29 -6.28
CA ALA A 204 -64.61 -30.25 -6.94
C ALA A 204 -65.54 -29.36 -6.07
N ALA A 205 -66.52 -28.62 -6.59
CA ALA A 205 -66.83 -28.17 -7.96
C ALA A 205 -67.60 -26.84 -7.85
#